data_AF-A0A831P9B0-F1
#
_entry.id   AF-A0A831P9B0-F1
#
_cell.length_a   1.000
_cell.length_b   1.000
_cell.length_c   1.000
_cell.angle_alpha   90.00
_cell.angle_beta   90.00
_cell.angle_gamma   90.00
#
_symmetry.space_group_name_H-M   'P 1'
#
loop_
_entity.id
_entity.type
_entity.pdbx_description
1 polymer ?
#
loop_
_entity_poly.entity_id
_entity_poly.type
_entity_poly.pdbx_seq_one_letter_code
_entity_poly.pdbx_strand_id
1 'polypeptide(L)'
;ILISTFFNMYIPKVLQVMRKIVVDGSNTSGFQRTLLLSLNGELKYRDKKISIQTICIEEDAARKIEEGEDYIIYRLDRLGIPLIEISTGPDLRDPKEVKEVAEYIGLILRLTGKVKRGLGTIRQDVNISIEGGEKVEIKGVQNLKIMDKVCELEVKRQERMLEWKKIMNERGIDGYELVE
;
A
#
# COMPACT_ATOMS: atom_id res chain seq x y z
N ILE A 1 -14.50 -10.37 -6.77
CA ILE A 1 -15.78 -10.15 -7.46
C ILE A 1 -16.69 -9.26 -6.64
N LEU A 2 -17.21 -9.68 -5.47
CA LEU A 2 -18.09 -8.84 -4.64
C LEU A 2 -17.56 -7.41 -4.42
N ILE A 3 -16.30 -7.29 -3.98
CA ILE A 3 -15.64 -6.00 -3.72
C ILE A 3 -15.43 -5.21 -5.03
N SER A 4 -15.00 -5.89 -6.10
CA SER A 4 -14.86 -5.29 -7.43
C SER A 4 -16.18 -4.70 -7.94
N THR A 5 -17.30 -5.40 -7.74
CA THR A 5 -18.64 -4.92 -8.10
C THR A 5 -19.05 -3.72 -7.25
N PHE A 6 -18.74 -3.72 -5.95
CA PHE A 6 -19.03 -2.59 -5.07
C PHE A 6 -18.30 -1.31 -5.54
N PHE A 7 -17.04 -1.42 -5.96
CA PHE A 7 -16.28 -0.29 -6.51
C PHE A 7 -16.54 -0.05 -8.02
N ASN A 8 -17.54 -0.70 -8.61
CA ASN A 8 -17.87 -0.56 -10.03
C ASN A 8 -16.66 -0.76 -10.98
N MET A 9 -15.82 -1.74 -10.68
CA MET A 9 -14.60 -2.03 -11.44
C MET A 9 -14.88 -2.92 -12.65
N TYR A 10 -14.06 -2.76 -13.69
CA TYR A 10 -14.02 -3.68 -14.82
C TYR A 10 -13.32 -4.99 -14.43
N ILE A 11 -14.00 -6.12 -14.63
CA ILE A 11 -13.45 -7.47 -14.44
C ILE A 11 -13.15 -8.07 -15.82
N PRO A 12 -11.88 -8.37 -16.16
CA PRO A 12 -11.54 -9.03 -17.41
C PRO A 12 -12.22 -10.40 -17.56
N LYS A 13 -12.57 -10.76 -18.80
CA LYS A 13 -13.20 -12.06 -19.10
C LYS A 13 -12.27 -13.25 -18.85
N VAL A 14 -10.96 -13.03 -19.01
CA VAL A 14 -9.91 -14.02 -18.79
C VAL A 14 -9.01 -13.49 -17.70
N LEU A 15 -8.78 -14.33 -16.68
CA LEU A 15 -7.93 -14.02 -15.56
C LEU A 15 -6.67 -14.88 -15.65
N GLN A 16 -5.50 -14.26 -15.53
CA GLN A 16 -4.21 -14.93 -15.62
C GLN A 16 -3.45 -14.78 -14.32
N VAL A 17 -3.05 -15.92 -13.74
CA VAL A 17 -2.19 -15.94 -12.56
C VAL A 17 -0.75 -15.73 -13.00
N MET A 18 -0.10 -14.76 -12.38
CA MET A 18 1.29 -14.39 -12.58
C MET A 18 2.15 -14.90 -11.42
N ARG A 19 3.46 -14.95 -11.64
CA ARG A 19 4.46 -15.31 -10.62
C ARG A 19 5.34 -14.09 -10.35
N LYS A 20 5.11 -13.44 -9.21
CA LYS A 20 5.95 -12.35 -8.71
C LYS A 20 7.15 -12.98 -8.01
N ILE A 21 8.36 -12.80 -8.52
CA ILE A 21 9.56 -13.40 -7.93
C ILE A 21 9.79 -12.82 -6.53
N VAL A 22 10.10 -13.69 -5.57
CA VAL A 22 10.38 -13.36 -4.17
C VAL A 22 11.68 -14.05 -3.76
N VAL A 23 12.68 -13.25 -3.42
CA VAL A 23 14.06 -13.72 -3.22
C VAL A 23 14.42 -14.00 -1.76
N ASP A 24 13.62 -13.51 -0.81
CA ASP A 24 13.93 -13.59 0.63
C ASP A 24 13.71 -15.00 1.23
N GLY A 25 13.12 -15.93 0.47
CA GLY A 25 12.81 -17.28 0.93
C GLY A 25 11.46 -17.40 1.68
N SER A 26 10.72 -16.30 1.86
CA SER A 26 9.41 -16.30 2.51
C SER A 26 8.33 -17.04 1.70
N ASN A 27 8.53 -17.19 0.39
CA ASN A 27 7.73 -18.04 -0.48
C ASN A 27 8.56 -19.27 -0.88
N THR A 28 8.13 -20.46 -0.47
CA THR A 28 8.87 -21.72 -0.70
C THR A 28 9.09 -22.06 -2.18
N SER A 29 8.28 -21.49 -3.08
CA SER A 29 8.43 -21.67 -4.52
C SER A 29 9.35 -20.65 -5.21
N GLY A 30 9.90 -19.68 -4.47
CA GLY A 30 10.67 -18.56 -5.02
C GLY A 30 9.81 -17.49 -5.71
N PHE A 31 8.49 -17.63 -5.67
CA PHE A 31 7.54 -16.65 -6.17
C PHE A 31 6.24 -16.64 -5.37
N GLN A 32 5.53 -15.53 -5.45
CA GLN A 32 4.17 -15.36 -4.98
C GLN A 32 3.23 -15.44 -6.19
N ARG A 33 2.16 -16.24 -6.10
CA ARG A 33 1.11 -16.21 -7.12
C ARG A 33 0.25 -14.97 -6.91
N THR A 34 0.11 -14.18 -7.96
CA THR A 34 -0.68 -12.94 -7.98
C THR A 34 -1.60 -12.96 -9.19
N LEU A 35 -2.86 -12.57 -8.98
CA LEU A 35 -3.89 -12.45 -10.01
C LEU A 35 -4.42 -11.02 -10.01
N LEU A 36 -4.27 -10.31 -11.13
CA LEU A 36 -4.99 -9.06 -11.35
C LEU A 36 -6.46 -9.39 -11.62
N LEU A 37 -7.35 -9.03 -10.68
CA LEU A 37 -8.75 -9.40 -10.72
C LEU A 37 -9.62 -8.34 -11.40
N SER A 38 -9.40 -7.07 -11.09
CA SER A 38 -10.21 -5.99 -11.62
C SER A 38 -9.45 -4.68 -11.72
N LEU A 39 -9.89 -3.83 -12.64
CA LEU A 39 -9.26 -2.56 -13.02
C LEU A 39 -10.28 -1.41 -12.99
N ASN A 40 -9.80 -0.19 -12.78
CA ASN A 40 -10.51 1.07 -13.06
C ASN A 40 -11.93 1.13 -12.48
N GLY A 41 -12.05 1.26 -11.17
CA GLY A 41 -13.31 1.59 -10.49
C GLY A 41 -13.25 2.89 -9.73
N GLU A 42 -14.32 3.14 -8.97
CA GLU A 42 -14.44 4.30 -8.10
C GLU A 42 -15.08 3.92 -6.77
N LEU A 43 -14.56 4.52 -5.71
CA LEU A 43 -15.17 4.59 -4.41
C LEU A 43 -15.77 5.98 -4.22
N LYS A 44 -17.09 6.01 -4.00
CA LYS A 44 -17.77 7.25 -3.58
C LYS A 44 -17.67 7.37 -2.07
N TYR A 45 -17.04 8.42 -1.58
CA TYR A 45 -16.95 8.73 -0.16
C TYR A 45 -17.28 10.21 0.05
N ARG A 46 -18.39 10.45 0.77
CA ARG A 46 -19.02 11.79 0.86
C ARG A 46 -19.24 12.36 -0.55
N ASP A 47 -18.80 13.59 -0.81
CA ASP A 47 -18.95 14.28 -2.10
C ASP A 47 -17.78 14.04 -3.07
N LYS A 48 -16.86 13.12 -2.74
CA LYS A 48 -15.69 12.81 -3.55
C LYS A 48 -15.75 11.42 -4.16
N LYS A 49 -15.13 11.32 -5.34
CA LYS A 49 -14.85 10.07 -6.03
C LYS A 49 -13.36 9.78 -5.91
N ILE A 50 -13.04 8.60 -5.40
CA ILE A 50 -11.68 8.12 -5.23
C ILE A 50 -11.50 6.97 -6.20
N SER A 51 -10.52 7.06 -7.10
CA SER A 51 -10.26 6.02 -8.07
C SER A 51 -9.75 4.77 -7.37
N ILE A 52 -10.22 3.61 -7.78
CA ILE A 52 -9.64 2.32 -7.40
C ILE A 52 -8.98 1.77 -8.67
N GLN A 53 -7.65 1.79 -8.70
CA GLN A 53 -6.88 1.44 -9.88
C GLN A 53 -6.94 -0.06 -10.15
N THR A 54 -6.66 -0.86 -9.13
CA THR A 54 -6.54 -2.32 -9.24
C THR A 54 -7.07 -3.02 -8.00
N ILE A 55 -7.56 -4.24 -8.21
CA ILE A 55 -7.66 -5.24 -7.15
C ILE A 55 -6.89 -6.47 -7.61
N CYS A 56 -6.00 -6.94 -6.76
CA CYS A 56 -5.28 -8.19 -6.95
C CYS A 56 -5.69 -9.22 -5.91
N ILE A 57 -5.59 -10.49 -6.28
CA ILE A 57 -5.66 -11.63 -5.34
C ILE A 57 -4.28 -12.25 -5.30
N GLU A 58 -3.73 -12.41 -4.10
CA GLU A 58 -2.39 -12.92 -3.90
C GLU A 58 -2.33 -14.02 -2.84
N GLU A 59 -1.24 -14.77 -2.82
CA GLU A 59 -0.89 -15.66 -1.71
C GLU A 59 -0.12 -14.89 -0.64
N ASP A 60 -0.44 -15.08 0.64
CA ASP A 60 0.39 -14.54 1.71
C ASP A 60 1.71 -15.34 1.85
N ALA A 61 2.77 -14.64 2.24
CA ALA A 61 4.09 -15.21 2.48
C ALA A 61 4.20 -15.88 3.87
N ALA A 62 5.19 -16.75 4.05
CA ALA A 62 5.52 -17.35 5.34
C ALA A 62 5.97 -16.28 6.35
N ARG A 63 5.81 -16.58 7.65
CA ARG A 63 6.22 -15.67 8.72
C ARG A 63 7.67 -15.94 9.09
N LYS A 64 8.53 -14.93 8.95
CA LYS A 64 9.89 -14.95 9.52
C LYS A 64 9.80 -15.02 11.04
N ILE A 65 10.47 -15.99 11.66
CA ILE A 65 10.48 -16.17 13.12
C ILE A 65 11.87 -15.97 13.74
N GLU A 66 12.93 -16.16 12.96
CA GLU A 66 14.31 -16.03 13.41
C GLU A 66 15.22 -15.70 12.22
N GLU A 67 16.28 -14.95 12.46
CA GLU A 67 17.35 -14.62 11.52
C GLU A 67 18.69 -14.71 12.25
N GLY A 68 19.56 -15.58 11.74
CA GLY A 68 20.97 -15.64 12.12
C GLY A 68 21.86 -15.08 11.01
N GLU A 69 23.18 -15.24 11.15
CA GLU A 69 24.16 -14.72 10.18
C GLU A 69 23.98 -15.33 8.78
N ASP A 70 23.76 -16.66 8.70
CA ASP A 70 23.68 -17.41 7.44
C ASP A 70 22.33 -18.12 7.22
N TYR A 71 21.32 -17.83 8.04
CA TYR A 71 20.03 -18.51 7.93
C TYR A 71 18.85 -17.64 8.34
N ILE A 72 17.69 -17.99 7.79
CA ILE A 72 16.39 -17.43 8.19
C ILE A 72 15.44 -18.60 8.43
N ILE A 73 14.74 -18.59 9.57
CA ILE A 73 13.70 -19.58 9.87
C ILE A 73 12.34 -18.98 9.58
N TYR A 74 11.56 -19.70 8.76
CA TYR A 74 10.19 -19.34 8.39
C TYR A 74 9.18 -20.33 8.97
N ARG A 75 8.09 -19.80 9.52
CA ARG A 75 6.90 -20.55 9.87
C ARG A 75 5.89 -20.50 8.72
N LEU A 76 5.44 -21.68 8.28
CA LEU A 76 4.59 -21.83 7.10
C LEU A 76 3.09 -21.69 7.39
N ASP A 77 2.70 -21.35 8.62
CA ASP A 77 1.30 -21.23 9.07
C ASP A 77 0.49 -20.18 8.30
N ARG A 78 1.17 -19.19 7.71
CA ARG A 78 0.56 -18.11 6.92
C ARG A 78 0.67 -18.33 5.41
N LEU A 79 1.55 -19.21 4.96
CA LEU A 79 1.87 -19.37 3.54
C LEU A 79 0.62 -19.83 2.77
N GLY A 80 0.26 -19.10 1.71
CA GLY A 80 -0.87 -19.42 0.85
C GLY A 80 -2.23 -18.96 1.37
N ILE A 81 -2.30 -18.24 2.50
CA ILE A 81 -3.54 -17.57 2.90
C ILE A 81 -3.94 -16.57 1.78
N PRO A 82 -5.18 -16.58 1.29
CA PRO A 82 -5.61 -15.63 0.26
C PRO A 82 -5.59 -14.19 0.77
N LEU A 83 -4.90 -13.32 0.03
CA LEU A 83 -4.89 -11.88 0.23
C LEU A 83 -5.68 -11.19 -0.87
N ILE A 84 -6.30 -10.08 -0.51
CA ILE A 84 -6.81 -9.11 -1.46
C ILE A 84 -5.99 -7.83 -1.30
N GLU A 85 -5.42 -7.36 -2.39
CA GLU A 85 -4.75 -6.06 -2.47
C GLU A 85 -5.66 -5.10 -3.23
N ILE A 86 -5.85 -3.89 -2.69
CA ILE A 86 -6.67 -2.84 -3.28
C ILE A 86 -5.80 -1.59 -3.40
N SER A 87 -5.59 -1.10 -4.61
CA SER A 87 -4.78 0.10 -4.86
C SER A 87 -5.68 1.27 -5.25
N THR A 88 -5.58 2.37 -4.50
CA THR A 88 -6.29 3.62 -4.80
C THR A 88 -5.50 4.47 -5.81
N GLY A 89 -6.19 5.36 -6.51
CA GLY A 89 -5.55 6.45 -7.25
C GLY A 89 -5.01 7.54 -6.32
N PRO A 90 -4.18 8.46 -6.85
CA PRO A 90 -3.60 9.58 -6.09
C PRO A 90 -4.61 10.74 -5.94
N ASP A 91 -5.84 10.45 -5.53
CA ASP A 91 -6.95 11.41 -5.49
C ASP A 91 -7.09 12.11 -4.12
N LEU A 92 -6.46 11.55 -3.09
CA LEU A 92 -6.53 12.03 -1.70
C LEU A 92 -5.56 13.19 -1.52
N ARG A 93 -6.06 14.33 -1.03
CA ARG A 93 -5.28 15.59 -0.93
C ARG A 93 -5.09 16.10 0.49
N ASP A 94 -5.76 15.48 1.47
CA ASP A 94 -5.66 15.85 2.87
C ASP A 94 -5.31 14.64 3.74
N PRO A 95 -4.37 14.76 4.71
CA PRO A 95 -4.02 13.67 5.62
C PRO A 95 -5.19 13.05 6.38
N LYS A 96 -6.19 13.84 6.80
CA LYS A 96 -7.37 13.30 7.50
C LYS A 96 -8.24 12.50 6.55
N GLU A 97 -8.38 12.97 5.32
CA GLU A 97 -9.08 12.26 4.26
C GLU A 97 -8.47 10.88 4.00
N VAL A 98 -7.13 10.76 3.98
CA VAL A 98 -6.44 9.47 3.82
C VAL A 98 -6.89 8.46 4.88
N LYS A 99 -6.88 8.88 6.15
CA LYS A 99 -7.33 8.05 7.26
C LYS A 99 -8.81 7.67 7.14
N GLU A 100 -9.67 8.63 6.87
CA GLU A 100 -11.12 8.41 6.75
C GLU A 100 -11.45 7.42 5.62
N VAL A 101 -10.80 7.55 4.46
CA VAL A 101 -11.00 6.66 3.32
C VAL A 101 -10.46 5.26 3.62
N ALA A 102 -9.29 5.15 4.24
CA ALA A 102 -8.74 3.86 4.65
C ALA A 102 -9.65 3.16 5.70
N GLU A 103 -10.21 3.91 6.65
CA GLU A 103 -11.21 3.42 7.60
C GLU A 103 -12.49 2.94 6.90
N TYR A 104 -12.96 3.68 5.88
CA TYR A 104 -14.15 3.35 5.12
C TYR A 104 -13.96 2.10 4.25
N ILE A 105 -12.83 1.96 3.56
CA ILE A 105 -12.46 0.72 2.85
C ILE A 105 -12.41 -0.45 3.84
N GLY A 106 -11.77 -0.25 5.00
CA GLY A 106 -11.74 -1.26 6.06
C GLY A 106 -13.13 -1.66 6.55
N LEU A 107 -14.07 -0.72 6.66
CA LEU A 107 -15.47 -0.99 7.01
C LEU A 107 -16.16 -1.82 5.93
N ILE A 108 -16.05 -1.45 4.66
CA ILE A 108 -16.62 -2.19 3.53
C ILE A 108 -16.11 -3.63 3.53
N LEU A 109 -14.80 -3.82 3.68
CA LEU A 109 -14.17 -5.13 3.79
C LEU A 109 -14.76 -5.94 4.95
N ARG A 110 -14.92 -5.33 6.14
CA ARG A 110 -15.55 -5.99 7.30
C ARG A 110 -16.99 -6.39 7.05
N LEU A 111 -17.77 -5.55 6.36
CA LEU A 111 -19.17 -5.81 6.03
C LEU A 111 -19.35 -6.99 5.08
N THR A 112 -18.32 -7.37 4.32
CA THR A 112 -18.38 -8.59 3.49
C THR A 112 -18.53 -9.88 4.32
N GLY A 113 -18.14 -9.85 5.62
CA GLY A 113 -18.12 -11.03 6.48
C GLY A 113 -17.08 -12.09 6.10
N LYS A 114 -16.23 -11.83 5.10
CA LYS A 114 -15.30 -12.82 4.51
C LYS A 114 -13.82 -12.52 4.78
N VAL A 115 -13.50 -11.39 5.39
CA VAL A 115 -12.13 -11.00 5.71
C VAL A 115 -11.73 -11.47 7.10
N LYS A 116 -10.48 -11.92 7.25
CA LYS A 116 -9.93 -12.25 8.58
C LYS A 116 -9.89 -11.01 9.47
N ARG A 117 -9.96 -11.24 10.77
CA ARG A 117 -9.91 -10.21 11.82
C ARG A 117 -8.76 -10.50 12.77
N GLY A 118 -8.25 -9.46 13.41
CA GLY A 118 -7.16 -9.56 14.38
C GLY A 118 -5.88 -8.88 13.91
N LEU A 119 -4.88 -8.86 14.80
CA LEU A 119 -3.59 -8.25 14.53
C LEU A 119 -2.90 -8.93 13.34
N GLY A 120 -2.29 -8.12 12.46
CA GLY A 120 -1.55 -8.61 11.30
C GLY A 120 -2.40 -9.11 10.12
N THR A 121 -3.73 -8.94 10.18
CA THR A 121 -4.64 -9.33 9.07
C THR A 121 -4.85 -8.23 8.03
N ILE A 122 -4.48 -7.00 8.35
CA ILE A 122 -4.59 -5.83 7.49
C ILE A 122 -3.20 -5.21 7.37
N ARG A 123 -2.79 -4.89 6.14
CA ARG A 123 -1.58 -4.12 5.82
C ARG A 123 -1.99 -2.92 5.00
N GLN A 124 -1.36 -1.79 5.28
CA GLN A 124 -1.67 -0.51 4.66
C GLN A 124 -0.36 0.22 4.43
N ASP A 125 -0.13 0.57 3.18
CA ASP A 125 1.01 1.34 2.73
C ASP A 125 0.47 2.65 2.15
N VAL A 126 1.13 3.76 2.45
CA VAL A 126 0.68 5.10 2.04
C VAL A 126 1.70 5.71 1.10
N ASN A 127 1.23 6.22 -0.03
CA ASN A 127 2.06 6.88 -1.03
C ASN A 127 1.82 8.39 -0.96
N ILE A 128 2.86 9.18 -0.72
CA ILE A 128 2.78 10.62 -0.45
C ILE A 128 3.76 11.38 -1.34
N SER A 129 3.31 12.49 -1.89
CA SER A 129 4.14 13.42 -2.66
C SER A 129 3.57 14.83 -2.50
N ILE A 130 4.45 15.83 -2.50
CA ILE A 130 4.07 17.24 -2.66
C ILE A 130 4.54 17.79 -4.02
N GLU A 131 4.03 18.93 -4.42
CA GLU A 131 4.50 19.60 -5.64
C GLU A 131 5.99 19.96 -5.53
N GLY A 132 6.78 19.56 -6.53
CA GLY A 132 8.24 19.71 -6.53
C GLY A 132 8.99 18.68 -5.67
N GLY A 133 8.27 17.87 -4.90
CA GLY A 133 8.82 16.73 -4.15
C GLY A 133 8.75 15.42 -4.93
N GLU A 134 9.28 14.37 -4.30
CA GLU A 134 9.27 13.01 -4.84
C GLU A 134 8.16 12.16 -4.22
N LYS A 135 7.77 11.10 -4.92
CA LYS A 135 6.82 10.11 -4.39
C LYS A 135 7.51 9.21 -3.37
N VAL A 136 7.06 9.28 -2.13
CA VAL A 136 7.55 8.46 -1.01
C VAL A 136 6.50 7.44 -0.60
N GLU A 137 6.90 6.18 -0.46
CA GLU A 137 6.05 5.09 0.02
C GLU A 137 6.39 4.77 1.48
N ILE A 138 5.42 4.98 2.38
CA ILE A 138 5.52 4.59 3.78
C ILE A 138 4.83 3.25 3.97
N LYS A 139 5.62 2.21 4.19
CA LYS A 139 5.13 0.84 4.37
C LYS A 139 4.75 0.54 5.82
N GLY A 140 3.76 -0.31 6.00
CA GLY A 140 3.43 -0.89 7.30
C GLY A 140 2.74 0.07 8.27
N VAL A 141 1.90 0.99 7.78
CA VAL A 141 1.07 1.87 8.60
C VAL A 141 -0.10 1.08 9.20
N GLN A 142 0.20 0.22 10.18
CA GLN A 142 -0.79 -0.72 10.75
C GLN A 142 -1.86 -0.03 11.60
N ASN A 143 -1.52 1.09 12.23
CA ASN A 143 -2.42 1.81 13.11
C ASN A 143 -3.10 2.97 12.35
N LEU A 144 -4.34 2.74 11.92
CA LEU A 144 -5.19 3.75 11.27
C LEU A 144 -5.30 5.07 12.06
N LYS A 145 -5.23 5.02 13.41
CA LYS A 145 -5.39 6.23 14.23
C LYS A 145 -4.32 7.28 14.00
N ILE A 146 -3.12 6.86 13.61
CA ILE A 146 -1.95 7.72 13.39
C ILE A 146 -1.67 7.98 11.91
N MET A 147 -2.46 7.42 10.99
CA MET A 147 -2.21 7.49 9.55
C MET A 147 -2.19 8.95 9.05
N ASP A 148 -3.12 9.77 9.53
CA ASP A 148 -3.15 11.21 9.28
C ASP A 148 -1.88 11.89 9.77
N LYS A 149 -1.40 11.53 10.98
CA LYS A 149 -0.17 12.11 11.52
C LYS A 149 1.08 11.71 10.72
N VAL A 150 1.16 10.45 10.31
CA VAL A 150 2.23 9.94 9.44
C VAL A 150 2.25 10.73 8.13
N CYS A 151 1.08 10.95 7.51
CA CYS A 151 0.99 11.73 6.29
C CYS A 151 1.43 13.19 6.48
N GLU A 152 0.96 13.83 7.56
CA GLU A 152 1.32 15.22 7.89
C GLU A 152 2.82 15.39 8.12
N LEU A 153 3.46 14.43 8.81
CA LEU A 153 4.89 14.47 9.07
C LEU A 153 5.71 14.29 7.79
N GLU A 154 5.27 13.42 6.87
CA GLU A 154 5.97 13.23 5.61
C GLU A 154 5.85 14.46 4.71
N VAL A 155 4.67 15.08 4.63
CA VAL A 155 4.49 16.36 3.92
C VAL A 155 5.46 17.41 4.48
N LYS A 156 5.52 17.58 5.81
CA LYS A 156 6.44 18.51 6.46
C LYS A 156 7.91 18.19 6.21
N ARG A 157 8.26 16.91 6.13
CA ARG A 157 9.62 16.46 5.80
C ARG A 157 9.98 16.89 4.38
N GLN A 158 9.11 16.62 3.40
CA GLN A 158 9.33 17.00 2.01
C GLN A 158 9.41 18.52 1.84
N GLU A 159 8.52 19.29 2.49
CA GLU A 159 8.55 20.76 2.46
C GLU A 159 9.89 21.32 2.94
N ARG A 160 10.40 20.81 4.06
CA ARG A 160 11.73 21.19 4.58
C ARG A 160 12.83 20.84 3.59
N MET A 161 12.78 19.66 2.97
CA MET A 161 13.78 19.26 1.98
C MET A 161 13.79 20.19 0.76
N LEU A 162 12.62 20.65 0.30
CA LEU A 162 12.55 21.63 -0.78
C LEU A 162 13.11 22.99 -0.38
N GLU A 163 12.86 23.43 0.86
CA GLU A 163 13.46 24.63 1.43
C GLU A 163 15.00 24.52 1.48
N TRP A 164 15.53 23.41 1.97
CA TRP A 164 16.97 23.14 1.99
C TRP A 164 17.57 23.13 0.59
N LYS A 165 16.92 22.45 -0.36
CA LYS A 165 17.34 22.42 -1.77
C LYS A 165 17.46 23.83 -2.33
N LYS A 166 16.48 24.70 -2.05
CA LYS A 166 16.51 26.10 -2.47
C LYS A 166 17.69 26.86 -1.86
N ILE A 167 17.93 26.72 -0.55
CA ILE A 167 19.04 27.38 0.15
C ILE A 167 20.41 26.91 -0.39
N MET A 168 20.55 25.60 -0.68
CA MET A 168 21.79 25.04 -1.23
C MET A 168 22.07 25.59 -2.63
N ASN A 169 21.04 25.65 -3.50
CA ASN A 169 21.15 26.23 -4.83
C ASN A 169 21.53 27.73 -4.77
N GLU A 170 20.92 28.51 -3.86
CA GLU A 170 21.26 29.93 -3.66
C GLU A 170 22.71 30.14 -3.21
N ARG A 171 23.30 29.15 -2.54
CA ARG A 171 24.71 29.15 -2.11
C ARG A 171 25.68 28.59 -3.16
N GLY A 172 25.18 28.24 -4.35
CA GLY A 172 26.00 27.63 -5.41
C GLY A 172 26.50 26.23 -5.07
N ILE A 173 25.80 25.52 -4.17
CA ILE A 173 26.12 24.14 -3.80
C ILE A 173 25.28 23.22 -4.69
N ASP A 174 25.80 22.91 -5.87
CA ASP A 174 25.19 21.99 -6.83
C ASP A 174 25.79 20.57 -6.68
N GLY A 175 24.97 19.53 -6.89
CA GLY A 175 25.45 18.15 -7.04
C GLY A 175 25.25 17.20 -5.86
N TYR A 176 24.46 17.57 -4.84
CA TYR A 176 24.01 16.63 -3.81
C TYR A 176 22.67 16.02 -4.21
N GLU A 177 22.64 14.70 -4.43
CA GLU A 177 21.40 13.94 -4.30
C GLU A 177 21.00 13.98 -2.83
N LEU A 178 19.82 14.52 -2.53
CA LEU A 178 19.24 14.42 -1.20
C LEU A 178 19.02 12.93 -0.93
N VAL A 179 19.86 12.34 -0.09
CA VAL A 179 19.78 10.92 0.28
C VAL A 179 18.42 10.66 0.93
N GLU A 180 17.74 9.60 0.47
CA GLU A 180 16.39 9.18 0.89
C GLU A 180 16.24 8.94 2.41
#